data_AF-A0A9W7ZMJ8-F1
#
_entry.id   AF-A0A9W7ZMJ8-F1
#
_cell.length_a   1.000
_cell.length_b   1.000
_cell.length_c   1.000
_cell.angle_alpha   90.00
_cell.angle_beta   90.00
_cell.angle_gamma   90.00
#
_symmetry.space_group_name_H-M   'P 1'
#
loop_
_entity.id
_entity.type
_entity.pdbx_description
1 polymer ?
#
loop_
_entity_poly.entity_id
_entity_poly.type
_entity_poly.pdbx_seq_one_letter_code
_entity_poly.pdbx_strand_id
1 'polypeptide(L)' 'MSKATRTLGTFALAFAVWLAVLLNWVPFPFSATIKNDIWPVLPFEFLVGLGAYMLGSVGYGLLMFRDCPEAYHELLQ' A
#
# COMPACT_ATOMS: atom_id res chain seq x y z
N MET A 1 -1.86 6.45 -23.88
CA MET A 1 -1.51 6.61 -22.46
C MET A 1 -0.80 5.36 -21.99
N SER A 2 0.42 5.46 -21.45
CA SER A 2 1.13 4.28 -20.92
C SER A 2 0.44 3.77 -19.64
N LYS A 3 0.60 2.48 -19.32
CA LYS A 3 0.08 1.91 -18.06
C LYS A 3 0.62 2.67 -16.84
N ALA A 4 1.90 3.08 -16.88
CA ALA A 4 2.54 3.85 -15.83
C ALA A 4 1.87 5.23 -15.63
N THR A 5 1.61 5.96 -16.72
CA THR A 5 0.96 7.28 -16.66
C THR A 5 -0.46 7.18 -16.08
N ARG A 6 -1.20 6.12 -16.43
CA ARG A 6 -2.54 5.88 -15.88
C ARG A 6 -2.48 5.62 -14.38
N THR A 7 -1.59 4.74 -13.94
CA THR A 7 -1.43 4.42 -12.52
C THR A 7 -1.01 5.66 -11.72
N LEU A 8 -0.02 6.41 -12.21
CA LEU A 8 0.43 7.64 -11.58
C LEU A 8 -0.70 8.68 -11.51
N GLY A 9 -1.49 8.83 -12.58
CA GLY A 9 -2.64 9.72 -12.61
C GLY A 9 -3.70 9.34 -11.58
N THR A 10 -3.99 8.05 -11.41
CA THR A 10 -4.90 7.56 -10.37
C THR A 10 -4.39 7.87 -8.96
N PHE A 11 -3.10 7.63 -8.68
CA PHE A 11 -2.52 7.97 -7.38
C PHE A 11 -2.52 9.48 -7.11
N ALA A 12 -2.17 10.28 -8.12
CA ALA A 12 -2.20 11.73 -8.00
C ALA A 12 -3.62 12.25 -7.71
N LEU A 13 -4.63 11.68 -8.36
CA LEU A 13 -6.03 12.03 -8.10
C LEU A 13 -6.45 11.66 -6.67
N ALA A 14 -6.12 10.45 -6.21
CA ALA A 14 -6.41 10.02 -4.85
C ALA A 14 -5.71 10.91 -3.80
N PHE A 15 -4.47 11.29 -4.06
CA PHE A 15 -3.70 12.20 -3.19
C PHE A 15 -4.31 13.61 -3.15
N ALA A 16 -4.77 14.13 -4.30
CA ALA A 16 -5.45 15.41 -4.37
C ALA A 16 -6.78 15.40 -3.59
N VAL A 17 -7.56 14.32 -3.65
CA VAL A 17 -8.79 14.16 -2.86
C VAL A 17 -8.47 14.12 -1.37
N TRP A 18 -7.42 13.36 -0.97
CA TRP A 18 -6.97 13.32 0.42
C TRP A 18 -6.61 14.71 0.95
N LEU A 19 -5.84 15.49 0.19
CA LEU A 19 -5.49 16.88 0.52
C LEU A 19 -6.72 17.78 0.61
N ALA A 20 -7.66 17.68 -0.32
CA ALA A 20 -8.87 18.51 -0.32
C ALA A 20 -9.71 18.29 0.95
N VAL A 21 -9.80 17.05 1.44
CA VAL A 21 -10.49 16.72 2.70
C VAL A 21 -9.68 17.20 3.91
N LEU A 22 -8.35 17.07 3.87
CA LEU A 22 -7.45 17.52 4.93
C LEU A 22 -7.54 19.05 5.14
N LEU A 23 -7.64 19.81 4.04
CA LEU A 23 -7.78 21.27 4.04
C LEU A 23 -9.22 21.75 4.31
N ASN A 24 -10.16 20.84 4.59
CA ASN A 24 -11.59 21.15 4.79
C ASN A 24 -12.29 21.78 3.58
N TRP A 25 -11.76 21.62 2.35
CA TRP A 25 -12.40 22.13 1.13
C TRP A 25 -13.65 21.34 0.76
N VAL A 26 -13.74 20.09 1.21
CA VAL A 26 -14.86 19.18 0.98
C VAL A 26 -15.42 18.72 2.33
N PRO A 27 -16.76 18.69 2.51
CA PRO A 27 -17.37 18.15 3.71
C PRO A 27 -17.04 16.66 3.85
N PHE A 28 -16.55 16.27 5.02
CA PHE A 28 -16.27 14.87 5.34
C PHE A 28 -17.52 14.23 5.95
N PRO A 29 -18.06 13.14 5.37
CA PRO A 29 -19.35 12.58 5.79
C PRO A 29 -19.27 11.72 7.07
N PHE A 30 -18.08 11.47 7.62
CA PHE A 30 -17.89 10.63 8.82
C PHE A 30 -17.68 11.46 10.10
N SER A 31 -17.58 10.76 11.24
CA SER A 31 -17.30 11.35 12.55
C SER A 31 -16.05 12.23 12.55
N ALA A 32 -16.10 13.34 13.31
CA ALA A 32 -14.99 14.27 13.50
C ALA A 32 -13.73 13.58 14.05
N THR A 33 -13.88 12.55 14.88
CA THR A 33 -12.77 11.75 15.42
C THR A 33 -11.96 11.08 14.30
N ILE A 34 -12.65 10.46 13.33
CA ILE A 34 -11.99 9.79 12.20
C ILE A 34 -11.25 10.82 11.34
N LYS A 35 -11.85 12.00 11.14
CA LYS A 35 -11.25 13.06 10.35
C LYS A 35 -9.96 13.62 10.98
N ASN A 36 -9.97 13.83 12.29
CA ASN A 36 -8.86 14.49 12.97
C ASN A 36 -7.72 13.52 13.28
N ASP A 37 -8.04 12.28 13.63
CA ASP A 37 -7.04 11.33 14.14
C ASP A 37 -6.57 10.34 13.07
N ILE A 38 -7.47 9.88 12.18
CA ILE A 38 -7.19 8.80 11.22
C ILE A 38 -6.85 9.35 9.82
N TRP A 39 -7.59 10.35 9.36
CA TRP A 39 -7.39 10.89 8.01
C TRP A 39 -5.97 11.43 7.73
N PRO A 40 -5.31 12.14 8.67
CA PRO A 40 -3.97 12.68 8.40
C PRO A 40 -2.89 11.59 8.32
N VAL A 41 -3.04 10.49 9.05
CA VAL A 41 -2.06 9.40 9.12
C VAL A 41 -2.24 8.34 8.03
N LEU A 42 -3.41 8.32 7.38
CA LEU A 42 -3.79 7.35 6.34
C LEU A 42 -2.73 7.11 5.24
N PRO A 43 -2.08 8.15 4.66
CA PRO A 43 -1.05 7.93 3.65
C PRO A 43 0.19 7.20 4.20
N PHE A 44 0.55 7.48 5.44
CA PHE A 44 1.67 6.80 6.10
C PHE A 44 1.33 5.34 6.39
N GLU A 45 0.14 5.09 6.93
CA GLU A 45 -0.36 3.72 7.17
C GLU A 45 -0.43 2.91 5.86
N PHE A 46 -0.82 3.54 4.75
CA PHE A 46 -0.81 2.90 3.44
C PHE A 46 0.62 2.51 3.01
N LEU A 47 1.61 3.36 3.22
CA LEU A 47 3.01 3.04 2.92
C LEU A 47 3.54 1.90 3.80
N VAL A 48 3.23 1.91 5.09
CA VAL A 48 3.60 0.84 6.02
C VAL A 48 2.95 -0.48 5.61
N GLY A 49 1.66 -0.47 5.32
CA GLY A 49 0.92 -1.66 4.85
C GLY A 49 1.46 -2.20 3.52
N LEU A 50 1.78 -1.31 2.57
CA LEU A 50 2.40 -1.68 1.30
C LEU A 50 3.78 -2.31 1.52
N GLY A 51 4.59 -1.73 2.41
CA GLY A 51 5.90 -2.27 2.80
C GLY A 51 5.79 -3.67 3.41
N ALA A 52 4.88 -3.84 4.36
CA ALA A 52 4.60 -5.14 4.99
C ALA A 52 4.14 -6.18 3.97
N TYR A 53 3.27 -5.79 3.03
CA TYR A 53 2.82 -6.68 1.95
C TYR A 53 3.96 -7.10 1.02
N MET A 54 4.80 -6.14 0.60
CA MET A 54 5.97 -6.44 -0.24
C MET A 54 6.94 -7.40 0.47
N LEU A 55 7.24 -7.14 1.74
CA LEU A 55 8.12 -7.99 2.54
C LEU A 55 7.52 -9.39 2.74
N GLY A 56 6.23 -9.46 3.07
CA GLY A 56 5.52 -10.73 3.24
C GLY A 56 5.48 -11.55 1.94
N SER A 57 5.26 -10.90 0.79
CA SER A 57 5.28 -11.58 -0.51
C SER A 57 6.66 -12.16 -0.84
N VAL A 58 7.74 -11.45 -0.53
CA VAL A 58 9.11 -11.93 -0.73
C VAL A 58 9.42 -13.07 0.24
N GLY A 59 9.10 -12.90 1.52
CA GLY A 59 9.27 -13.93 2.55
C GLY A 59 8.53 -15.22 2.21
N TYR A 60 7.29 -15.13 1.74
CA TYR A 60 6.53 -16.29 1.28
C TYR A 60 7.18 -16.98 0.08
N GLY A 61 7.70 -16.21 -0.88
CA GLY A 61 8.44 -16.77 -2.02
C GLY A 61 9.70 -17.54 -1.61
N LEU A 62 10.42 -17.03 -0.61
CA LEU A 62 11.60 -17.69 -0.03
C LEU A 62 11.22 -18.98 0.72
N LEU A 63 10.17 -18.94 1.55
CA LEU A 63 9.72 -20.13 2.30
C LEU A 63 9.33 -21.29 1.39
N MET A 64 8.77 -20.97 0.22
CA MET A 64 8.35 -21.98 -0.76
C MET A 64 9.45 -22.35 -1.77
N PHE A 65 10.68 -21.82 -1.62
CA PHE A 65 11.78 -22.02 -2.56
C PHE A 65 11.38 -21.79 -4.03
N ARG A 66 10.50 -20.80 -4.28
CA ARG A 66 9.82 -20.66 -5.59
C ARG A 66 10.79 -20.49 -6.76
N ASP A 67 11.94 -19.88 -6.49
CA ASP A 67 12.94 -19.56 -7.50
C ASP A 67 14.10 -20.60 -7.55
N CYS A 68 14.17 -21.55 -6.61
CA CYS A 68 15.19 -22.61 -6.58
C CYS A 68 14.67 -23.90 -5.92
N PRO A 69 13.92 -24.74 -6.66
CA PRO A 69 13.37 -25.99 -6.13
C PRO A 69 14.44 -27.04 -5.78
N GLU A 70 15.64 -26.95 -6.37
CA GLU A 70 16.77 -27.85 -6.09
C GLU A 70 17.25 -27.72 -4.64
N ALA A 71 17.34 -26.50 -4.12
CA ALA A 71 17.71 -26.24 -2.72
C ALA A 71 16.71 -26.83 -1.72
N TYR A 72 15.43 -26.94 -2.09
CA TYR A 72 14.45 -27.66 -1.27
C TYR A 72 14.75 -29.16 -1.19
N HIS A 73 15.16 -29.77 -2.30
CA HIS A 73 15.52 -31.19 -2.33
C HIS A 73 16.80 -31.48 -1.55
N GLU A 74 17.77 -30.56 -1.55
CA GLU A 74 18.98 -30.67 -0.71
C GLU A 74 18.66 -30.67 0.79
N LEU A 75 17.61 -29.95 1.22
CA LEU A 75 17.16 -29.94 2.63
C LEU A 75 16.46 -31.23 3.07
N LEU A 76 16.03 -32.08 2.13
CA LEU A 76 15.37 -33.35 2.41
C LEU A 76 16.33 -34.54 2.46
N GLN A 77 17.61 -34.33 2.13
CA GLN A 77 18.67 -35.35 2.19
C GLN A 77 19.32 -35.41 3.57
#